data_AF-A0A8T3KY30-F1
#
_entry.id   AF-A0A8T3KY30-F1
#
_cell.length_a   1.000
_cell.length_b   1.000
_cell.length_c   1.000
_cell.angle_alpha   90.00
_cell.angle_beta   90.00
_cell.angle_gamma   90.00
#
_symmetry.space_group_name_H-M   'P 1'
#
loop_
_entity.id
_entity.type
_entity.pdbx_description
1 polymer ?
#
loop_
_entity_poly.entity_id
_entity_poly.type
_entity_poly.pdbx_seq_one_letter_code
_entity_poly.pdbx_strand_id
1 'polypeptide(L)'
;MGSTSIANGFRLIGFETRPDPSLQEVDQLFSELLNERQHAFIVIDHSLEKLDSKLIQQIRNEGGRIVLSEVPSLDDPNCYQCSIDRQLSILIGEDGDEGAQL
;
A
#
# COMPACT_ATOMS: atom_id res chain seq x y z
N MET A 1 -8.85 -0.41 -2.30
CA MET A 1 -8.97 -1.85 -2.65
C MET A 1 -8.33 -2.63 -1.53
N GLY A 2 -8.92 -3.76 -1.13
CA GLY A 2 -8.48 -4.44 0.10
C GLY A 2 -9.55 -5.34 0.64
N SER A 3 -9.36 -5.82 1.87
CA SER A 3 -10.36 -6.65 2.55
C SER A 3 -11.77 -6.07 2.46
N THR A 4 -12.79 -6.94 2.39
CA THR A 4 -14.21 -6.53 2.37
C THR A 4 -14.54 -5.49 3.45
N SER A 5 -14.00 -5.63 4.66
CA SER A 5 -14.22 -4.70 5.77
C SER A 5 -13.71 -3.29 5.47
N ILE A 6 -12.47 -3.16 4.98
CA ILE A 6 -11.88 -1.87 4.58
C ILE A 6 -12.66 -1.28 3.41
N ALA A 7 -12.92 -2.08 2.38
CA ALA A 7 -13.67 -1.64 1.20
C ALA A 7 -15.06 -1.10 1.58
N ASN A 8 -15.77 -1.76 2.50
CA ASN A 8 -17.06 -1.28 2.97
C ASN A 8 -16.95 0.08 3.66
N GLY A 9 -15.94 0.30 4.50
CA GLY A 9 -15.71 1.59 5.16
C GLY A 9 -15.44 2.73 4.17
N PHE A 10 -14.54 2.51 3.20
CA PHE A 10 -14.22 3.51 2.17
C PHE A 10 -15.39 3.81 1.23
N ARG A 11 -16.26 2.83 0.95
CA ARG A 11 -17.47 3.07 0.15
C ARG A 11 -18.41 4.08 0.81
N LEU A 12 -18.49 4.12 2.15
CA LEU A 12 -19.33 5.07 2.88
C LEU A 12 -18.92 6.53 2.68
N ILE A 13 -17.65 6.77 2.34
CA ILE A 13 -17.10 8.11 2.10
C ILE A 13 -16.92 8.42 0.60
N GLY A 14 -17.53 7.63 -0.28
CA GLY A 14 -17.60 7.92 -1.71
C GLY A 14 -16.43 7.40 -2.55
N PHE A 15 -15.58 6.52 -2.01
CA PHE A 15 -14.57 5.84 -2.82
C PHE A 15 -15.21 4.80 -3.75
N GLU A 16 -14.65 4.65 -4.95
CA GLU A 16 -14.85 3.45 -5.74
C GLU A 16 -14.05 2.29 -5.11
N THR A 17 -14.74 1.21 -4.74
CA THR A 17 -14.14 0.15 -3.93
C THR A 17 -14.17 -1.19 -4.63
N ARG A 18 -13.03 -1.89 -4.59
CA ARG A 18 -12.88 -3.30 -5.00
C ARG A 18 -12.54 -4.14 -3.76
N PRO A 19 -13.49 -4.91 -3.21
CA PRO A 19 -13.24 -5.81 -2.09
C PRO A 19 -12.52 -7.07 -2.56
N ASP A 20 -11.55 -7.53 -1.77
CA ASP A 20 -10.79 -8.78 -1.96
C ASP A 20 -10.35 -9.02 -3.43
N PRO A 21 -9.70 -8.03 -4.08
CA PRO A 21 -9.38 -8.13 -5.49
C PRO A 21 -8.31 -9.20 -5.73
N SER A 22 -8.43 -9.90 -6.85
CA SER A 22 -7.36 -10.74 -7.38
C SER A 22 -6.20 -9.91 -7.91
N LEU A 23 -5.00 -10.50 -7.97
CA LEU A 23 -3.82 -9.86 -8.59
C LEU A 23 -4.11 -9.40 -10.04
N GLN A 24 -4.86 -10.20 -10.80
CA GLN A 24 -5.22 -9.87 -12.18
C GLN A 24 -6.08 -8.60 -12.26
N GLU A 25 -7.04 -8.42 -11.34
CA GLU A 25 -7.89 -7.22 -11.30
C GLU A 25 -7.10 -5.97 -10.92
N VAL A 26 -6.13 -6.11 -10.01
CA VAL A 26 -5.21 -5.03 -9.64
C VAL A 26 -4.34 -4.62 -10.82
N ASP A 27 -3.71 -5.60 -11.48
CA ASP A 27 -2.84 -5.36 -12.64
C ASP A 27 -3.61 -4.74 -13.82
N GLN A 28 -4.84 -5.18 -14.05
CA GLN A 28 -5.70 -4.63 -15.11
C GLN A 28 -6.02 -3.16 -14.86
N LEU A 29 -6.50 -2.82 -13.66
CA LEU A 29 -6.81 -1.44 -13.30
C LEU A 29 -5.57 -0.55 -13.39
N PHE A 30 -4.44 -1.02 -12.89
CA PHE A 30 -3.20 -0.25 -12.90
C PHE A 30 -2.71 -0.01 -14.33
N SER A 31 -2.82 -1.02 -15.20
CA SER A 31 -2.53 -0.88 -16.63
C SER A 31 -3.44 0.17 -17.30
N GLU A 32 -4.73 0.16 -17.01
CA GLU A 32 -5.69 1.14 -17.54
C GLU A 32 -5.32 2.57 -17.12
N LEU A 33 -5.10 2.79 -15.83
CA LEU A 33 -4.74 4.10 -15.29
C LEU A 33 -3.45 4.66 -15.90
N LEU A 34 -2.45 3.80 -16.10
CA LEU A 34 -1.17 4.14 -16.72
C LEU A 34 -1.34 4.49 -18.20
N ASN A 35 -2.04 3.64 -18.95
CA ASN A 35 -2.23 3.80 -20.40
C ASN A 35 -3.05 5.05 -20.73
N GLU A 36 -4.08 5.32 -19.93
CA GLU A 36 -4.94 6.50 -20.10
C GLU A 36 -4.36 7.76 -19.44
N ARG A 37 -3.25 7.63 -18.71
CA ARG A 37 -2.57 8.73 -17.99
C ARG A 37 -3.52 9.45 -17.02
N GLN A 38 -4.37 8.69 -16.35
CA GLN A 38 -5.38 9.20 -15.42
C GLN A 38 -4.74 9.76 -14.16
N HIS A 39 -5.43 10.72 -13.54
CA HIS A 39 -5.11 11.19 -12.19
C HIS A 39 -5.93 10.39 -11.19
N ALA A 40 -5.26 9.68 -10.27
CA ALA A 40 -5.94 8.80 -9.33
C ALA A 40 -5.32 8.84 -7.94
N PHE A 41 -6.17 8.84 -6.92
CA PHE A 41 -5.77 8.53 -5.55
C PHE A 41 -6.24 7.12 -5.22
N ILE A 42 -5.29 6.23 -4.96
CA ILE A 42 -5.55 4.81 -4.76
C ILE A 42 -5.17 4.46 -3.33
N VAL A 43 -6.13 3.92 -2.59
CA VAL A 43 -5.89 3.36 -1.26
C VAL A 43 -5.85 1.85 -1.37
N ILE A 44 -4.79 1.22 -0.86
CA ILE A 44 -4.63 -0.24 -0.83
C ILE A 44 -4.45 -0.75 0.60
N ASP A 45 -5.02 -1.91 0.89
CA ASP A 45 -4.73 -2.68 2.11
C ASP A 45 -3.31 -3.24 2.06
N HIS A 46 -2.61 -3.22 3.19
CA HIS A 46 -1.23 -3.68 3.31
C HIS A 46 -0.97 -5.10 2.80
N SER A 47 -1.99 -5.98 2.87
CA SER A 47 -1.89 -7.33 2.28
C SER A 47 -1.62 -7.33 0.78
N LEU A 48 -2.02 -6.28 0.05
CA LEU A 48 -1.79 -6.15 -1.39
C LEU A 48 -0.35 -5.75 -1.75
N GLU A 49 0.43 -5.18 -0.84
CA GLU A 49 1.86 -4.96 -1.08
C GLU A 49 2.64 -6.26 -1.18
N LYS A 50 2.16 -7.32 -0.50
CA LYS A 50 2.79 -8.64 -0.57
C LYS A 50 2.57 -9.33 -1.92
N LEU A 51 1.69 -8.79 -2.76
CA LEU A 51 1.54 -9.24 -4.12
C LEU A 51 2.73 -8.71 -4.94
N ASP A 52 3.51 -9.62 -5.54
CA ASP A 52 4.68 -9.31 -6.38
C ASP A 52 4.28 -8.69 -7.75
N SER A 53 3.43 -7.67 -7.72
CA SER A 53 2.99 -6.94 -8.91
C SER A 53 4.05 -5.92 -9.30
N LYS A 54 4.63 -6.12 -10.47
CA LYS A 54 5.52 -5.13 -11.11
C LYS A 54 4.82 -3.79 -11.35
N LEU A 55 3.51 -3.79 -11.54
CA LEU A 55 2.73 -2.58 -11.81
C LEU A 55 2.54 -1.74 -10.55
N ILE A 56 2.39 -2.35 -9.36
CA ILE A 56 2.37 -1.61 -8.09
C ILE A 56 3.66 -0.80 -7.92
N GLN A 57 4.82 -1.43 -8.19
CA GLN A 57 6.12 -0.75 -8.11
C GLN A 57 6.26 0.36 -9.16
N GLN A 58 5.76 0.13 -10.38
CA GLN A 58 5.76 1.14 -11.42
C GLN A 58 4.91 2.37 -11.04
N ILE A 59 3.70 2.17 -10.52
CA ILE A 59 2.83 3.26 -10.06
C ILE A 59 3.47 4.06 -8.93
N ARG A 60 4.13 3.39 -7.97
CA ARG A 60 4.87 4.07 -6.89
C ARG A 60 5.96 5.00 -7.43
N ASN A 61 6.63 4.58 -8.50
CA ASN A 61 7.72 5.34 -9.12
C ASN A 61 7.24 6.40 -10.12
N GLU A 62 5.99 6.35 -10.59
CA GLU A 62 5.48 7.31 -11.59
C GLU A 62 5.44 8.74 -11.04
N GLY A 63 4.86 8.92 -9.86
CA GLY A 63 4.71 10.22 -9.21
C GLY A 63 3.83 11.21 -10.00
N GLY A 64 3.23 12.18 -9.30
CA GLY A 64 2.55 13.34 -9.90
C GLY A 64 1.13 13.12 -10.46
N ARG A 65 0.81 11.96 -11.06
CA ARG A 65 -0.56 11.65 -11.53
C ARG A 65 -1.31 10.67 -10.63
N ILE A 66 -0.61 9.62 -10.21
CA ILE A 66 -1.19 8.58 -9.37
C ILE A 66 -0.52 8.64 -8.01
N VAL A 67 -1.33 8.73 -6.96
CA VAL A 67 -0.87 8.67 -5.57
C VAL A 67 -1.40 7.39 -4.96
N LEU A 68 -0.50 6.51 -4.53
CA LEU A 68 -0.83 5.27 -3.86
C LEU A 68 -0.57 5.41 -2.36
N SER A 69 -1.61 5.21 -1.54
CA SER A 69 -1.51 5.17 -0.09
C SER A 69 -1.87 3.79 0.41
N GLU A 70 -1.08 3.30 1.36
CA GLU A 70 -1.43 2.11 2.11
C GLU A 70 -2.33 2.42 3.31
N VAL A 71 -3.13 1.43 3.69
CA VAL A 71 -3.78 1.36 5.00
C VAL A 71 -3.43 0.02 5.66
N PRO A 72 -3.16 0.03 6.97
CA PRO A 72 -2.91 -1.19 7.71
C PRO A 72 -4.14 -2.11 7.68
N SER A 73 -3.88 -3.42 7.80
CA SER A 73 -4.97 -4.38 7.97
C SER A 73 -5.75 -4.07 9.24
N LEU A 74 -7.07 -4.22 9.20
CA LEU A 74 -7.93 -4.10 10.38
C LEU A 74 -7.83 -5.32 11.30
N ASP A 75 -7.38 -6.47 10.77
CA ASP A 75 -7.29 -7.72 11.54
C ASP A 75 -6.04 -7.76 12.42
N ASP A 76 -4.97 -7.04 12.02
CA ASP A 76 -3.73 -6.95 12.78
C ASP A 76 -3.08 -5.55 12.67
N PRO A 77 -3.71 -4.53 13.29
CA PRO A 77 -3.25 -3.14 13.16
C PRO A 77 -1.89 -2.88 13.85
N ASN A 78 -1.48 -3.74 14.78
CA ASN A 78 -0.23 -3.58 15.54
C ASN A 78 1.00 -4.10 14.78
N CYS A 79 0.80 -4.85 13.69
CA CYS A 79 1.87 -5.45 12.89
C CYS A 79 2.11 -4.69 11.57
N TYR A 80 1.65 -3.43 11.49
CA TYR A 80 1.91 -2.62 10.31
C TYR A 80 3.39 -2.27 10.23
N GLN A 81 4.05 -2.75 9.17
CA GLN A 81 5.39 -2.33 8.79
C GLN A 81 5.33 -1.57 7.48
N CYS A 82 5.64 -0.28 7.51
CA CYS A 82 5.66 0.55 6.31
C CYS A 82 7.05 0.58 5.67
N SER A 83 7.10 0.93 4.38
CA SER A 83 8.35 0.94 3.61
C SER A 83 9.42 1.90 4.15
N ILE A 84 9.04 2.86 4.99
CA ILE A 84 9.96 3.82 5.60
C ILE A 84 10.38 3.44 7.02
N ASP A 85 9.84 2.38 7.64
CA ASP A 85 10.16 2.02 9.02
C ASP A 85 11.65 1.76 9.22
N ARG A 86 12.30 1.10 8.26
CA ARG A 86 13.75 0.89 8.27
C ARG A 86 14.53 2.20 8.16
N GLN A 87 14.01 3.17 7.41
CA GLN A 87 14.67 4.47 7.29
C GLN A 87 14.49 5.28 8.57
N LEU A 88 13.33 5.14 9.23
CA LEU A 88 13.04 5.74 10.52
C LEU A 88 13.90 5.12 11.64
N SER A 89 14.06 3.80 11.70
CA SER A 89 14.90 3.13 12.71
C SER A 89 16.35 3.61 12.64
N ILE A 90 16.89 3.76 11.42
CA ILE A 90 18.22 4.30 11.18
C ILE A 90 18.32 5.77 11.61
N LEU A 91 17.29 6.59 11.32
CA LEU A 91 17.28 8.01 11.67
C LEU A 91 17.12 8.26 13.17
N ILE A 92 16.34 7.42 13.85
CA ILE A 92 16.02 7.53 15.29
C ILE A 92 17.11 6.84 16.14
N GLY A 93 17.94 5.98 15.53
CA GLY A 93 19.06 5.31 16.19
C GLY A 93 18.68 4.01 16.90
N GLU A 94 17.53 3.42 16.57
CA GLU A 94 17.01 2.20 17.20
C GLU A 94 17.75 0.93 16.75
N ASP A 95 18.49 0.98 15.63
CA ASP A 95 19.39 -0.09 15.17
C ASP A 95 20.79 -0.03 15.81
N GLY A 96 20.96 0.77 16.88
CA GLY A 96 22.25 1.15 17.45
C GLY A 96 22.68 0.48 18.76
N ASP A 97 22.00 -0.57 19.27
CA ASP A 97 22.34 -1.14 20.59
C ASP A 97 22.18 -2.68 20.71
N GLU A 98 22.85 -3.45 19.85
CA GLU A 98 23.19 -4.86 20.14
C GLU A 98 24.71 -5.03 20.41
N GLY A 99 25.30 -4.08 21.14
CA GLY A 99 26.74 -3.97 21.30
C GLY A 99 27.25 -3.68 22.70
N ALA A 100 26.57 -4.10 23.77
CA ALA A 100 27.14 -4.05 25.12
C ALA A 100 26.50 -5.04 26.10
N GLN A 101 27.06 -6.25 26.19
CA GLN A 101 27.17 -6.96 27.47
C GLN A 101 28.30 -7.99 27.41
N LEU A 102 29.28 -7.73 28.28
CA LEU A 102 30.45 -8.55 28.61
C LEU A 102 30.06 -9.84 29.34
#